data_AF-A0A9X3ZV64-F1
#
_entry.id   AF-A0A9X3ZV64-F1
#
_cell.length_a   1.000
_cell.length_b   1.000
_cell.length_c   1.000
_cell.angle_alpha   90.00
_cell.angle_beta   90.00
_cell.angle_gamma   90.00
#
_symmetry.space_group_name_H-M   'P 1'
#
loop_
_entity.id
_entity.type
_entity.pdbx_description
1 polymer ?
#
loop_
_entity_poly.entity_id
_entity_poly.type
_entity_poly.pdbx_seq_one_letter_code
_entity_poly.pdbx_strand_id
1 'polypeptide(L)'
;MTIRHHPGDEVLLELAAGRLSAGPALLASVHAEMCPRCRERLRALEAAGGVLMESLPAQTLRPDALARTLEAVDALKASRESSALPVAAAPSARPAWPEGAPWPQALEGCRFTPWKWIGPGMWWSRMAPQRDAAANVFLLRIAPGRSLPAHTHKGLEWTQVLHGAFHDGHDLFGPGDFDSADGGVHHQPVVQGQSDCICLAAVDGRLLFDGRLARFVGALAGM
;
A
#
# COMPACT_ATOMS: atom_id res chain seq x y z
N MET A 1 -1.57 19.69 -5.72
CA MET A 1 -2.25 18.77 -6.67
C MET A 1 -3.56 18.33 -6.06
N THR A 2 -4.59 18.10 -6.88
CA THR A 2 -5.92 17.68 -6.42
C THR A 2 -6.12 16.21 -6.76
N ILE A 3 -6.32 15.37 -5.74
CA ILE A 3 -6.68 13.95 -5.91
C ILE A 3 -8.13 13.90 -6.40
N ARG A 4 -8.38 13.15 -7.48
CA ARG A 4 -9.67 13.01 -8.15
C ARG A 4 -10.26 11.62 -8.00
N HIS A 5 -9.41 10.60 -7.90
CA HIS A 5 -9.81 9.20 -7.84
C HIS A 5 -9.63 8.70 -6.40
N HIS A 6 -10.72 8.15 -5.86
CA HIS A 6 -10.82 7.75 -4.46
C HIS A 6 -11.24 6.29 -4.36
N PRO A 7 -10.84 5.58 -3.30
CA PRO A 7 -11.44 4.30 -2.97
C PRO A 7 -12.96 4.46 -2.76
N GLY A 8 -13.72 3.42 -3.10
CA GLY A 8 -15.13 3.35 -2.74
C GLY A 8 -15.34 3.38 -1.22
N ASP A 9 -16.52 3.82 -0.79
CA ASP A 9 -16.87 3.92 0.63
C ASP A 9 -16.77 2.56 1.34
N GLU A 10 -17.03 1.46 0.62
CA GLU A 10 -16.87 0.10 1.10
C GLU A 10 -15.42 -0.21 1.49
N VAL A 11 -14.43 0.24 0.73
CA VAL A 11 -13.02 0.01 1.06
C VAL A 11 -12.64 0.76 2.34
N LEU A 12 -13.11 2.01 2.50
CA LEU A 12 -12.86 2.78 3.73
C LEU A 12 -13.57 2.16 4.95
N LEU A 13 -14.77 1.62 4.77
CA LEU A 13 -15.50 0.91 5.82
C LEU A 13 -14.80 -0.39 6.23
N GLU A 14 -14.36 -1.21 5.27
CA GLU A 14 -13.61 -2.43 5.53
C GLU A 14 -12.25 -2.13 6.19
N LEU A 15 -11.60 -1.02 5.83
CA LEU A 15 -10.40 -0.53 6.50
C LEU A 15 -10.69 -0.18 7.96
N ALA A 16 -11.71 0.65 8.22
CA ALA A 16 -12.11 1.05 9.57
C ALA A 16 -12.51 -0.15 10.44
N ALA A 17 -13.17 -1.14 9.85
CA ALA A 17 -13.57 -2.38 10.52
C ALA A 17 -12.41 -3.38 10.70
N GLY A 18 -11.23 -3.11 10.15
CA GLY A 18 -10.07 -4.01 10.22
C GLY A 18 -10.23 -5.32 9.45
N ARG A 19 -11.03 -5.31 8.37
CA ARG A 19 -11.41 -6.50 7.59
C ARG A 19 -10.73 -6.62 6.23
N LEU A 20 -10.09 -5.55 5.73
CA LEU A 20 -9.27 -5.63 4.52
C LEU A 20 -8.07 -6.56 4.72
N SER A 21 -7.71 -7.30 3.66
CA SER A 21 -6.43 -8.00 3.59
C SER A 21 -5.28 -6.99 3.55
N ALA A 22 -4.08 -7.44 3.92
CA ALA A 22 -2.95 -6.54 4.21
C ALA A 22 -2.54 -5.63 3.04
N GLY A 23 -2.69 -6.09 1.80
CA GLY A 23 -2.38 -5.28 0.61
C GLY A 23 -3.33 -4.10 0.44
N PRO A 24 -4.62 -4.33 0.19
CA PRO A 24 -5.63 -3.26 0.09
C PRO A 24 -5.65 -2.34 1.32
N ALA A 25 -5.50 -2.90 2.53
CA ALA A 25 -5.41 -2.11 3.75
C ALA A 25 -4.26 -1.11 3.71
N LEU A 26 -3.10 -1.52 3.19
CA LEU A 26 -1.93 -0.66 3.06
C LEU A 26 -2.16 0.45 2.02
N LEU A 27 -2.67 0.13 0.83
CA LEU A 27 -2.95 1.12 -0.21
C LEU A 27 -4.00 2.14 0.26
N ALA A 28 -5.08 1.68 0.89
CA ALA A 28 -6.11 2.56 1.44
C ALA A 28 -5.55 3.45 2.58
N SER A 29 -4.63 2.93 3.39
CA SER A 29 -3.94 3.70 4.44
C SER A 29 -3.03 4.79 3.83
N VAL A 30 -2.24 4.46 2.80
CA VAL A 30 -1.42 5.44 2.07
C VAL A 30 -2.32 6.48 1.41
N HIS A 31 -3.46 6.10 0.84
CA HIS A 31 -4.43 7.06 0.30
C HIS A 31 -5.01 8.00 1.36
N ALA A 32 -5.46 7.48 2.50
CA ALA A 32 -5.95 8.30 3.60
C ALA A 32 -4.86 9.25 4.13
N GLU A 33 -3.59 8.87 4.07
CA GLU A 33 -2.46 9.74 4.40
C GLU A 33 -2.33 10.93 3.42
N MET A 34 -2.55 10.69 2.12
CA MET A 34 -2.39 11.71 1.07
C MET A 34 -3.66 12.53 0.81
N CYS A 35 -4.84 11.99 1.13
CA CYS A 35 -6.14 12.55 0.75
C CYS A 35 -6.93 13.05 1.97
N PRO A 36 -7.03 14.37 2.22
CA PRO A 36 -7.79 14.91 3.35
C PRO A 36 -9.26 14.43 3.41
N ARG A 37 -9.94 14.35 2.25
CA ARG A 37 -11.33 13.87 2.14
C ARG A 37 -11.48 12.44 2.66
N CYS A 38 -10.65 11.51 2.17
CA CYS A 38 -10.73 10.12 2.58
C CYS A 38 -10.25 9.91 4.01
N ARG A 39 -9.30 10.72 4.49
CA ARG A 39 -8.88 10.73 5.91
C ARG A 39 -10.03 11.09 6.85
N GLU A 40 -10.79 12.13 6.50
CA GLU A 40 -11.94 12.57 7.29
C GLU A 40 -13.06 11.53 7.26
N ARG A 41 -13.34 10.96 6.09
CA ARG A 41 -14.30 9.86 5.93
C ARG A 41 -13.92 8.65 6.77
N LEU A 42 -12.65 8.24 6.74
CA LEU A 42 -12.13 7.13 7.56
C LEU A 42 -12.30 7.42 9.05
N ARG A 43 -11.93 8.62 9.52
CA ARG A 43 -12.11 9.01 10.92
C ARG A 43 -13.56 8.96 11.38
N ALA A 44 -14.51 9.34 10.53
CA ALA A 44 -15.93 9.26 10.85
C ALA A 44 -16.38 7.80 11.02
N LEU A 45 -15.90 6.89 10.18
CA LEU A 45 -16.17 5.45 10.28
C LEU A 45 -15.54 4.84 11.53
N GLU A 46 -14.30 5.19 11.84
CA GLU A 46 -13.62 4.77 13.08
C GLU A 46 -14.34 5.29 14.33
N ALA A 47 -14.81 6.54 14.31
CA ALA A 47 -15.57 7.12 15.41
C ALA A 47 -16.90 6.38 15.65
N ALA A 48 -17.60 6.00 14.57
CA ALA A 48 -18.79 5.15 14.69
C ALA A 48 -18.46 3.79 15.32
N GLY A 49 -17.32 3.17 14.93
CA GLY A 49 -16.80 1.97 15.58
C GLY A 49 -16.51 2.17 17.07
N GLY A 50 -15.98 3.34 17.45
CA GLY A 50 -15.76 3.73 18.85
C GLY A 50 -17.05 3.81 19.65
N VAL A 51 -18.12 4.38 19.08
CA VAL A 51 -19.46 4.41 19.72
C VAL A 51 -20.02 3.01 19.90
N LEU A 52 -19.88 2.14 18.89
CA LEU A 52 -20.30 0.75 19.00
C LEU A 52 -19.51 0.01 20.10
N MET A 53 -18.19 0.22 20.16
CA MET A 53 -17.33 -0.36 21.20
C MET A 53 -17.74 0.07 22.61
N GLU A 54 -18.02 1.36 22.81
CA GLU A 54 -18.46 1.91 24.11
C GLU A 54 -19.81 1.31 24.55
N SER A 55 -20.68 0.96 23.59
CA SER A 55 -21.99 0.36 23.88
C SER A 55 -21.94 -1.12 24.26
N LEU A 56 -20.78 -1.78 24.11
CA LEU A 56 -20.65 -3.20 24.45
C LEU A 56 -20.68 -3.41 25.97
N PRO A 57 -21.29 -4.50 26.46
CA PRO A 57 -21.22 -4.87 27.87
C PRO A 57 -19.76 -5.03 28.31
N ALA A 58 -19.39 -4.34 29.39
CA ALA A 58 -18.06 -4.46 29.97
C ALA A 58 -17.79 -5.93 30.36
N GLN A 59 -16.58 -6.40 30.05
CA GLN A 59 -16.11 -7.72 30.43
C GLN A 59 -15.03 -7.60 31.49
N THR A 60 -15.16 -8.38 32.56
CA THR A 60 -14.19 -8.38 33.66
C THR A 60 -12.87 -8.98 33.19
N LEU A 61 -11.81 -8.17 33.20
CA LEU A 61 -10.44 -8.63 33.00
C LEU A 61 -9.88 -9.25 34.30
N ARG A 62 -8.71 -9.87 34.19
CA ARG A 62 -7.98 -10.34 35.38
C ARG A 62 -7.70 -9.18 36.35
N PRO A 63 -7.70 -9.41 37.67
CA PRO A 63 -7.42 -8.35 38.67
C PRO A 63 -6.07 -7.65 38.48
N ASP A 64 -5.08 -8.34 37.92
CA ASP A 64 -3.73 -7.84 37.68
C ASP A 64 -3.49 -7.34 36.25
N ALA A 65 -4.53 -7.26 35.41
CA ALA A 65 -4.39 -6.89 34.00
C ALA A 65 -3.76 -5.50 33.82
N LEU A 66 -4.22 -4.51 34.59
CA LEU A 66 -3.69 -3.14 34.51
C LEU A 66 -2.20 -3.08 34.89
N ALA A 67 -1.82 -3.70 36.01
CA ALA A 67 -0.44 -3.73 36.48
C ALA A 67 0.49 -4.37 35.42
N ARG A 68 0.09 -5.53 34.89
CA ARG A 68 0.84 -6.23 33.84
C ARG A 68 0.99 -5.40 32.56
N THR A 69 -0.05 -4.66 32.17
CA THR A 69 0.01 -3.78 30.99
C THR A 69 0.96 -2.61 31.22
N LEU A 70 0.93 -1.97 32.39
CA LEU A 70 1.83 -0.88 32.73
C LEU A 70 3.29 -1.35 32.81
N GLU A 71 3.55 -2.49 33.44
CA GLU A 71 4.88 -3.12 33.47
C GLU A 71 5.41 -3.40 32.06
N ALA A 72 4.55 -3.89 31.16
CA ALA A 72 4.92 -4.12 29.76
C ALA A 72 5.26 -2.81 29.02
N VAL A 73 4.52 -1.72 29.29
CA VAL A 73 4.83 -0.39 28.72
C VAL A 73 6.18 0.13 29.23
N ASP A 74 6.45 -0.01 30.51
CA ASP A 74 7.73 0.43 31.09
C ASP A 74 8.92 -0.40 30.58
N ALA A 75 8.74 -1.71 30.42
CA ALA A 75 9.74 -2.57 29.79
C ALA A 75 10.02 -2.17 28.33
N LEU A 76 8.99 -1.76 27.58
CA LEU A 76 9.15 -1.25 26.20
C LEU A 76 9.92 0.07 26.17
N LYS A 77 9.69 0.98 27.12
CA LYS A 77 10.47 2.23 27.23
C LYS A 77 11.92 1.94 27.58
N ALA A 78 12.16 1.12 28.61
CA ALA A 78 13.49 0.74 29.05
C ALA A 78 14.30 0.05 27.94
N SER A 79 13.67 -0.81 27.13
CA SER A 79 14.35 -1.46 25.99
C SER A 79 14.72 -0.47 24.88
N ARG A 80 13.89 0.54 24.61
CA ARG A 80 14.20 1.62 23.65
C ARG A 80 15.33 2.52 24.14
N GLU A 81 15.36 2.83 25.44
CA GLU A 81 16.37 3.68 26.07
C GLU A 81 17.71 2.94 26.26
N SER A 82 17.68 1.65 26.61
CA SER A 82 18.88 0.81 26.73
C SER A 82 19.47 0.43 25.37
N SER A 83 18.68 0.40 24.31
CA SER A 83 19.12 0.28 22.92
C SER A 83 19.75 1.60 22.38
N ALA A 84 20.48 2.33 23.22
CA ALA A 84 21.27 3.52 22.88
C ALA A 84 22.66 3.20 22.27
N LEU A 85 22.98 1.92 22.04
CA LEU A 85 23.87 1.59 20.92
C LEU A 85 23.17 2.12 19.66
N PRO A 86 23.86 2.76 18.70
CA PRO A 86 23.19 3.16 17.47
C PRO A 86 22.54 1.88 16.95
N VAL A 87 21.20 1.84 16.98
CA VAL A 87 20.45 0.88 16.19
C VAL A 87 20.97 1.19 14.81
N ALA A 88 21.94 0.41 14.31
CA ALA A 88 22.27 0.37 12.92
C ALA A 88 20.90 0.08 12.33
N ALA A 89 20.24 1.13 11.81
CA ALA A 89 18.87 1.07 11.36
C ALA A 89 18.86 -0.15 10.48
N ALA A 90 18.25 -1.25 10.94
CA ALA A 90 18.27 -2.49 10.19
C ALA A 90 17.78 -2.04 8.82
N PRO A 91 18.58 -2.12 7.74
CA PRO A 91 18.29 -1.34 6.58
C PRO A 91 16.99 -1.91 6.00
N SER A 92 15.85 -1.31 6.34
CA SER A 92 14.75 -1.20 5.40
C SER A 92 15.32 -0.24 4.36
N ALA A 93 16.19 -0.76 3.50
CA ALA A 93 16.75 0.00 2.41
C ALA A 93 15.53 0.33 1.56
N ARG A 94 14.94 1.49 1.84
CA ARG A 94 13.89 2.07 1.02
C ARG A 94 14.45 1.99 -0.40
N PRO A 95 13.68 1.49 -1.37
CA PRO A 95 14.16 1.46 -2.74
C PRO A 95 14.51 2.89 -3.14
N ALA A 96 15.46 3.04 -4.09
CA ALA A 96 15.85 4.35 -4.58
C ALA A 96 14.60 5.16 -4.97
N TRP A 97 14.46 6.35 -4.38
CA TRP A 97 13.24 7.16 -4.42
C TRP A 97 13.50 8.48 -5.14
N PRO A 98 12.50 9.08 -5.83
CA PRO A 98 12.68 10.37 -6.48
C PRO A 98 13.05 11.46 -5.48
N GLU A 99 13.98 12.33 -5.87
CA GLU A 99 14.42 13.45 -5.04
C GLU A 99 13.25 14.40 -4.76
N GLY A 100 13.10 14.83 -3.50
CA GLY A 100 12.04 15.74 -3.07
C GLY A 100 10.63 15.12 -3.01
N ALA A 101 10.42 13.87 -3.42
CA ALA A 101 9.14 13.20 -3.28
C ALA A 101 8.95 12.68 -1.84
N PRO A 102 7.80 12.96 -1.19
CA PRO A 102 7.54 12.46 0.16
C PRO A 102 7.43 10.93 0.16
N TRP A 103 8.01 10.30 1.18
CA TRP A 103 7.82 8.87 1.44
C TRP A 103 6.60 8.68 2.34
N PRO A 104 5.59 7.89 1.97
CA PRO A 104 4.41 7.71 2.82
C PRO A 104 4.75 7.02 4.14
N GLN A 105 4.24 7.57 5.24
CA GLN A 105 4.45 7.04 6.59
C GLN A 105 3.86 5.63 6.73
N ALA A 106 2.72 5.35 6.08
CA ALA A 106 2.11 4.01 6.11
C ALA A 106 3.04 2.91 5.56
N LEU A 107 4.07 3.26 4.77
CA LEU A 107 5.07 2.31 4.27
C LEU A 107 6.24 2.09 5.23
N GLU A 108 6.31 2.77 6.36
CA GLU A 108 7.39 2.61 7.32
C GLU A 108 7.44 1.20 7.92
N GLY A 109 8.65 0.65 8.02
CA GLY A 109 8.91 -0.71 8.48
C GLY A 109 8.41 -1.83 7.55
N CYS A 110 7.82 -1.51 6.40
CA CYS A 110 7.67 -2.48 5.32
C CYS A 110 9.05 -2.89 4.77
N ARG A 111 9.17 -4.13 4.31
CA ARG A 111 10.42 -4.63 3.69
C ARG A 111 10.29 -4.58 2.18
N PHE A 112 11.38 -4.23 1.51
CA PHE A 112 11.42 -4.06 0.06
C PHE A 112 12.54 -4.88 -0.54
N THR A 113 12.32 -5.42 -1.74
CA THR A 113 13.43 -5.91 -2.57
C THR A 113 14.09 -4.72 -3.27
N PRO A 114 15.35 -4.83 -3.73
CA PRO A 114 15.90 -3.89 -4.71
C PRO A 114 14.99 -3.79 -5.95
N TRP A 115 15.12 -2.69 -6.70
CA TRP A 115 14.47 -2.54 -7.99
C TRP A 115 14.93 -3.65 -8.94
N LYS A 116 13.97 -4.45 -9.41
CA LYS A 116 14.17 -5.51 -10.40
C LYS A 116 13.66 -5.03 -11.74
N TRP A 117 14.46 -5.23 -12.78
CA TRP A 117 14.13 -4.82 -14.14
C TRP A 117 13.06 -5.73 -14.75
N ILE A 118 12.06 -5.14 -15.42
CA ILE A 118 11.02 -5.87 -16.18
C ILE A 118 11.26 -5.71 -17.68
N GLY A 119 11.66 -4.51 -18.10
CA GLY A 119 11.76 -4.12 -19.50
C GLY A 119 12.34 -2.72 -19.65
N PRO A 120 12.60 -2.24 -20.88
CA PRO A 120 13.16 -0.90 -21.11
C PRO A 120 12.35 0.19 -20.41
N GLY A 121 12.95 0.86 -19.42
CA GLY A 121 12.27 1.91 -18.65
C GLY A 121 11.26 1.40 -17.61
N MET A 122 11.29 0.12 -17.22
CA MET A 122 10.32 -0.45 -16.30
C MET A 122 10.99 -1.32 -15.23
N TRP A 123 10.64 -1.05 -13.98
CA TRP A 123 11.15 -1.76 -12.81
C TRP A 123 10.03 -2.04 -11.80
N TRP A 124 10.26 -3.02 -10.94
CA TRP A 124 9.39 -3.31 -9.81
C TRP A 124 10.18 -3.64 -8.55
N SER A 125 9.56 -3.49 -7.40
CA SER A 125 10.10 -3.88 -6.10
C SER A 125 9.00 -4.57 -5.31
N ARG A 126 9.23 -5.82 -4.89
CA ARG A 126 8.28 -6.52 -4.01
C ARG A 126 8.30 -5.86 -2.64
N MET A 127 7.12 -5.65 -2.09
CA MET A 127 6.93 -5.15 -0.74
C MET A 127 6.31 -6.24 0.14
N ALA A 128 6.83 -6.40 1.36
CA ALA A 128 6.22 -7.21 2.40
C ALA A 128 5.70 -6.28 3.51
N PRO A 129 4.37 -6.15 3.66
CA PRO A 129 3.75 -5.46 4.79
C PRO A 129 4.14 -6.10 6.14
N GLN A 130 4.13 -5.30 7.21
CA GLN A 130 4.46 -5.79 8.56
C GLN A 130 3.49 -6.85 9.07
N ARG A 131 2.19 -6.71 8.75
CA ARG A 131 1.12 -7.57 9.24
C ARG A 131 1.04 -8.91 8.51
N ASP A 132 1.46 -8.96 7.26
CA ASP A 132 1.43 -10.15 6.44
C ASP A 132 2.51 -10.06 5.34
N ALA A 133 3.59 -10.81 5.52
CA ALA A 133 4.69 -10.84 4.56
C ALA A 133 4.35 -11.56 3.25
N ALA A 134 3.27 -12.33 3.21
CA ALA A 134 2.83 -13.07 2.03
C ALA A 134 1.95 -12.23 1.10
N ALA A 135 1.46 -11.07 1.55
CA ALA A 135 0.63 -10.18 0.74
C ALA A 135 1.30 -9.83 -0.60
N ASN A 136 0.51 -9.86 -1.67
CA ASN A 136 0.99 -9.57 -3.02
C ASN A 136 0.97 -8.06 -3.27
N VAL A 137 1.99 -7.38 -2.76
CA VAL A 137 2.15 -5.93 -2.85
C VAL A 137 3.49 -5.59 -3.49
N PHE A 138 3.50 -4.62 -4.39
CA PHE A 138 4.71 -4.20 -5.07
C PHE A 138 4.67 -2.73 -5.46
N LEU A 139 5.85 -2.14 -5.57
CA LEU A 139 6.04 -0.86 -6.24
C LEU A 139 6.35 -1.12 -7.71
N LEU A 140 5.75 -0.34 -8.59
CA LEU A 140 6.11 -0.23 -10.00
C LEU A 140 6.77 1.11 -10.25
N ARG A 141 7.83 1.13 -11.05
CA ARG A 141 8.48 2.36 -11.54
C ARG A 141 8.57 2.28 -13.05
N ILE A 142 7.90 3.20 -13.74
CA ILE A 142 7.73 3.19 -15.19
C ILE A 142 8.13 4.55 -15.75
N ALA A 143 9.00 4.54 -16.76
CA ALA A 143 9.53 5.75 -17.38
C ALA A 143 8.51 6.45 -18.29
N PRO A 144 8.69 7.76 -18.57
CA PRO A 144 7.83 8.52 -19.48
C PRO A 144 7.57 7.84 -20.82
N GLY A 145 6.31 7.85 -21.26
CA GLY A 145 5.88 7.27 -22.54
C GLY A 145 5.92 5.74 -22.59
N ARG A 146 6.22 5.07 -21.48
CA ARG A 146 6.13 3.60 -21.38
C ARG A 146 4.76 3.19 -20.84
N SER A 147 4.37 1.97 -21.20
CA SER A 147 3.20 1.29 -20.69
C SER A 147 3.60 -0.11 -20.25
N LEU A 148 2.92 -0.62 -19.23
CA LEU A 148 2.96 -2.04 -18.92
C LEU A 148 2.39 -2.84 -20.09
N PRO A 149 2.86 -4.07 -20.32
CA PRO A 149 2.18 -5.01 -21.20
C PRO A 149 0.73 -5.21 -20.76
N ALA A 150 -0.15 -5.48 -21.73
CA ALA A 150 -1.52 -5.87 -21.43
C ALA A 150 -1.52 -7.09 -20.49
N HIS A 151 -2.32 -7.00 -19.44
CA HIS A 151 -2.48 -8.06 -18.45
C HIS A 151 -3.92 -8.08 -17.94
N THR A 152 -4.27 -9.21 -17.34
CA THR A 152 -5.49 -9.40 -16.59
C THR A 152 -5.13 -9.93 -15.21
N HIS A 153 -6.06 -9.91 -14.26
CA HIS A 153 -5.87 -10.46 -12.93
C HIS A 153 -7.07 -11.32 -12.52
N LYS A 154 -6.82 -12.33 -11.68
CA LYS A 154 -7.89 -13.11 -11.04
C LYS A 154 -8.25 -12.50 -9.70
N GLY A 155 -9.09 -11.47 -9.69
CA GLY A 155 -9.50 -10.79 -8.47
C GLY A 155 -9.63 -9.29 -8.69
N LEU A 156 -9.53 -8.52 -7.61
CA LEU A 156 -9.43 -7.07 -7.66
C LEU A 156 -7.95 -6.67 -7.71
N GLU A 157 -7.66 -5.66 -8.53
CA GLU A 157 -6.38 -4.96 -8.53
C GLU A 157 -6.59 -3.55 -8.00
N TRP A 158 -5.70 -3.16 -7.08
CA TRP A 158 -5.68 -1.81 -6.54
C TRP A 158 -4.36 -1.17 -6.90
N THR A 159 -4.42 0.03 -7.46
CA THR A 159 -3.23 0.81 -7.82
C THR A 159 -3.35 2.21 -7.26
N GLN A 160 -2.26 2.72 -6.70
CA GLN A 160 -2.16 4.09 -6.22
C GLN A 160 -0.89 4.75 -6.75
N VAL A 161 -1.03 5.92 -7.34
CA VAL A 161 0.11 6.71 -7.82
C VAL A 161 0.77 7.42 -6.64
N LEU A 162 2.07 7.21 -6.44
CA LEU A 162 2.87 7.87 -5.39
C LEU A 162 3.72 9.02 -5.96
N HIS A 163 4.13 8.90 -7.23
CA HIS A 163 4.91 9.93 -7.93
C HIS A 163 4.64 9.84 -9.44
N GLY A 164 4.77 10.95 -10.17
CA GLY A 164 4.47 11.01 -11.61
C GLY A 164 2.98 10.88 -11.91
N ALA A 165 2.64 10.39 -13.11
CA ALA A 165 1.26 10.18 -13.53
C ALA A 165 1.18 9.16 -14.67
N PHE A 166 0.02 8.52 -14.83
CA PHE A 166 -0.30 7.72 -16.01
C PHE A 166 -1.72 8.02 -16.51
N HIS A 167 -1.98 7.70 -17.77
CA HIS A 167 -3.31 7.74 -18.37
C HIS A 167 -3.68 6.33 -18.81
N ASP A 168 -4.82 5.81 -18.38
CA ASP A 168 -5.25 4.44 -18.64
C ASP A 168 -6.06 4.27 -19.94
N GLY A 169 -6.49 5.39 -20.52
CA GLY A 169 -7.33 5.46 -21.71
C GLY A 169 -8.63 6.21 -21.46
N HIS A 170 -9.03 6.31 -20.19
CA HIS A 170 -10.23 6.99 -19.73
C HIS A 170 -9.88 8.27 -18.97
N ASP A 171 -8.98 8.17 -18.00
CA ASP A 171 -8.65 9.26 -17.10
C ASP A 171 -7.15 9.37 -16.83
N LEU A 172 -6.75 10.55 -16.34
CA LEU A 172 -5.39 10.83 -15.89
C LEU A 172 -5.29 10.60 -14.38
N PHE A 173 -4.41 9.70 -13.97
CA PHE A 173 -4.10 9.38 -12.57
C PHE A 173 -2.78 10.04 -12.17
N GLY A 174 -2.83 10.92 -11.17
CA GLY A 174 -1.68 11.62 -10.60
C GLY A 174 -1.44 11.26 -9.13
N PRO A 175 -0.44 11.87 -8.47
CA PRO A 175 -0.05 11.49 -7.11
C PRO A 175 -1.21 11.54 -6.12
N GLY A 176 -1.44 10.43 -5.44
CA GLY A 176 -2.52 10.20 -4.49
C GLY A 176 -3.77 9.56 -5.09
N ASP A 177 -3.97 9.60 -6.41
CA ASP A 177 -5.10 8.95 -7.06
C ASP A 177 -5.07 7.44 -6.85
N PHE A 178 -6.25 6.90 -6.55
CA PHE A 178 -6.49 5.50 -6.24
C PHE A 178 -7.41 4.88 -7.28
N ASP A 179 -6.97 3.76 -7.82
CA ASP A 179 -7.67 2.98 -8.83
C ASP A 179 -8.02 1.59 -8.27
N SER A 180 -9.21 1.12 -8.62
CA SER A 180 -9.73 -0.20 -8.27
C SER A 180 -10.33 -0.83 -9.51
N ALA A 181 -9.55 -1.70 -10.14
CA ALA A 181 -9.96 -2.42 -11.33
C ALA A 181 -10.40 -3.83 -10.96
N ASP A 182 -11.45 -4.32 -11.62
CA ASP A 182 -11.81 -5.73 -11.61
C ASP A 182 -11.19 -6.45 -12.84
N GLY A 183 -11.18 -7.79 -12.80
CA GLY A 183 -10.55 -8.59 -13.86
C GLY A 183 -11.20 -8.49 -15.24
N GLY A 184 -12.29 -7.73 -15.39
CA GLY A 184 -12.94 -7.44 -16.66
C GLY A 184 -12.35 -6.25 -17.39
N VAL A 185 -11.48 -5.47 -16.75
CA VAL A 185 -10.96 -4.25 -17.35
C VAL A 185 -9.58 -4.47 -17.99
N HIS A 186 -9.52 -4.22 -19.30
CA HIS A 186 -8.28 -4.24 -20.06
C HIS A 186 -7.69 -2.83 -20.11
N HIS A 187 -6.73 -2.54 -19.24
CA HIS A 187 -6.03 -1.25 -19.23
C HIS A 187 -4.64 -1.36 -19.82
N GLN A 188 -4.23 -0.32 -20.56
CA GLN A 188 -2.86 -0.14 -21.04
C GLN A 188 -2.34 1.21 -20.54
N PRO A 189 -1.99 1.34 -19.24
CA PRO A 189 -1.64 2.61 -18.64
C PRO A 189 -0.33 3.16 -19.22
N VAL A 190 -0.41 4.34 -19.84
CA VAL A 190 0.74 5.04 -20.42
C VAL A 190 1.20 6.15 -19.48
N VAL A 191 2.47 6.10 -19.06
CA VAL A 191 3.06 7.14 -18.22
C VAL A 191 3.12 8.47 -18.95
N GLN A 192 2.63 9.51 -18.29
CA GLN A 192 2.53 10.87 -18.80
C GLN A 192 3.62 11.77 -18.19
N GLY A 193 3.91 12.89 -18.87
CA GLY A 193 4.87 13.89 -18.39
C GLY A 193 6.33 13.56 -18.68
N GLN A 194 7.23 14.03 -17.81
CA GLN A 194 8.69 13.90 -17.99
C GLN A 194 9.40 13.14 -16.86
N SER A 195 8.70 12.81 -15.78
CA SER A 195 9.23 12.01 -14.67
C SER A 195 8.72 10.59 -14.75
N ASP A 196 9.43 9.67 -14.09
CA ASP A 196 8.91 8.32 -13.88
C ASP A 196 7.58 8.37 -13.11
N CYS A 197 6.70 7.42 -13.39
CA CYS A 197 5.54 7.13 -12.56
C CYS A 197 5.90 6.01 -11.59
N ILE A 198 5.68 6.26 -10.29
CA ILE A 198 5.81 5.24 -9.25
C ILE A 198 4.43 4.94 -8.69
N CYS A 199 4.00 3.69 -8.82
CA CYS A 199 2.73 3.22 -8.29
C CYS A 199 2.95 2.18 -7.19
N LEU A 200 2.11 2.21 -6.18
CA LEU A 200 1.90 1.11 -5.25
C LEU A 200 0.74 0.27 -5.77
N ALA A 201 0.95 -1.03 -5.93
CA ALA A 201 -0.07 -1.95 -6.40
C ALA A 201 -0.24 -3.13 -5.45
N ALA A 202 -1.49 -3.57 -5.30
CA ALA A 202 -1.84 -4.82 -4.65
C ALA A 202 -2.80 -5.60 -5.55
N VAL A 203 -2.65 -6.92 -5.58
CA VAL A 203 -3.49 -7.79 -6.40
C VAL A 203 -4.05 -8.89 -5.49
N ASP A 204 -5.36 -9.07 -5.51
CA ASP A 204 -5.96 -10.26 -4.91
C ASP A 204 -5.71 -11.43 -5.88
N GLY A 205 -4.94 -12.44 -5.45
CA GLY A 205 -4.56 -13.58 -6.30
C GLY A 205 -3.25 -13.40 -7.09
N ARG A 206 -3.21 -13.96 -8.31
CA ARG A 206 -2.04 -13.98 -9.20
C ARG A 206 -2.29 -13.13 -10.45
N LEU A 207 -1.28 -12.41 -10.90
CA LEU A 207 -1.27 -11.67 -12.16
C LEU A 207 -1.26 -12.64 -13.34
N LEU A 208 -2.11 -12.38 -14.34
CA LEU A 208 -2.20 -13.15 -15.57
C LEU A 208 -1.81 -12.25 -16.75
N PHE A 209 -0.52 -12.21 -17.03
CA PHE A 209 -0.01 -11.48 -18.20
C PHE A 209 -0.41 -12.15 -19.52
N ASP A 210 -0.69 -11.34 -20.54
CA ASP A 210 -0.93 -11.84 -21.89
C ASP A 210 0.41 -12.23 -22.55
N GLY A 211 0.44 -13.43 -23.13
CA GLY A 211 1.63 -13.96 -23.84
C GLY A 211 2.55 -14.83 -22.99
N ARG A 212 3.15 -15.84 -23.63
CA ARG A 212 3.91 -16.92 -22.96
C ARG A 212 5.19 -16.42 -22.25
N LEU A 213 5.84 -15.38 -22.79
CA LEU A 213 7.04 -14.80 -22.21
C LEU A 213 6.72 -13.94 -20.98
N ALA A 214 5.67 -13.13 -21.05
CA ALA A 214 5.24 -12.30 -19.93
C ALA A 214 4.71 -13.14 -18.76
N ARG A 215 3.99 -14.24 -19.03
CA ARG A 215 3.61 -15.23 -18.00
C ARG A 215 4.81 -15.86 -17.29
N PHE A 216 5.89 -16.12 -18.02
CA PHE A 216 7.09 -16.70 -17.43
C PHE A 216 7.83 -15.70 -16.53
N VAL A 217 7.91 -14.43 -16.95
CA VAL A 217 8.48 -13.36 -16.12
C VAL A 217 7.63 -13.09 -14.88
N GLY A 218 6.30 -13.07 -15.01
CA GLY A 218 5.38 -12.97 -13.87
C GLY A 218 5.56 -14.11 -12.86
N ALA A 219 5.59 -15.35 -13.34
CA ALA A 219 5.78 -16.52 -12.49
C ALA A 219 7.13 -16.53 -11.74
N LEU A 220 8.22 -16.06 -12.37
CA LEU A 220 9.55 -15.93 -11.73
C LEU A 220 9.62 -14.76 -10.73
N ALA A 221 8.79 -13.75 -10.92
CA ALA A 221 8.65 -12.62 -9.99
C ALA A 221 7.76 -12.94 -8.78
N GLY A 222 7.03 -14.07 -8.79
CA GLY A 222 6.00 -14.36 -7.80
C GLY A 222 4.81 -13.40 -7.89
N MET A 223 4.58 -12.90 -9.10
CA MET A 223 3.44 -12.10 -9.54
C MET A 223 2.38 -13.02 -10.14
#